data_AF-A0A821BIK0-F1
#
_entry.id   AF-A0A821BIK0-F1
#
_cell.length_a   1.000
_cell.length_b   1.000
_cell.length_c   1.000
_cell.angle_alpha   90.00
_cell.angle_beta   90.00
_cell.angle_gamma   90.00
#
_symmetry.space_group_name_H-M   'P 1'
#
loop_
_entity.id
_entity.type
_entity.pdbx_description
1 polymer ?
#
loop_
_entity_poly.entity_id
_entity_poly.type
_entity_poly.pdbx_seq_one_letter_code
_entity_poly.pdbx_strand_id
1 'polypeptide(L)'
;MFSVIKTVQLSTATAVRAFHATKPLFLSANAIKEGATLPNHTLYENEPKNKVNITDVFAGKKGILFGVPGAFTPGCSKTHLPGYVKSAKEFQKLGYDTIVCVTVNDPFVCQAWAKQHNAEGQVRVLADPDAKFTK
;
A
#
# COMPACT_ATOMS: atom_id res chain seq x y z
N MET A 1 71.87 35.01 -12.83
CA MET A 1 70.70 35.73 -12.25
C MET A 1 69.56 35.65 -13.26
N PHE A 2 68.31 35.80 -12.83
CA PHE A 2 67.06 35.67 -13.62
C PHE A 2 66.63 34.24 -13.99
N SER A 3 65.45 33.87 -13.47
CA SER A 3 64.49 32.90 -14.00
C SER A 3 63.74 33.58 -15.19
N VAL A 4 62.82 33.01 -15.99
CA VAL A 4 61.82 31.92 -15.91
C VAL A 4 61.59 31.43 -17.37
N ILE A 5 60.77 30.43 -17.79
CA ILE A 5 59.68 29.61 -17.22
C ILE A 5 59.85 28.15 -17.74
N LYS A 6 59.17 27.16 -17.14
CA LYS A 6 58.70 25.93 -17.83
C LYS A 6 57.19 25.82 -17.70
N THR A 7 56.47 25.64 -18.81
CA THR A 7 55.00 25.62 -18.84
C THR A 7 54.45 24.41 -18.09
N VAL A 8 53.74 24.65 -16.98
CA VAL A 8 53.01 23.60 -16.26
C VAL A 8 51.63 23.45 -16.89
N GLN A 9 51.44 22.39 -17.67
CA GLN A 9 50.18 22.10 -18.34
C GLN A 9 49.23 21.39 -17.37
N LEU A 10 48.30 22.16 -16.78
CA LEU A 10 47.41 21.68 -15.73
C LEU A 10 46.30 20.78 -16.32
N SER A 11 46.54 19.46 -16.32
CA SER A 11 45.54 18.48 -16.74
C SER A 11 44.38 18.42 -15.74
N THR A 12 43.27 19.08 -16.06
CA THR A 12 42.03 19.01 -15.26
C THR A 12 41.34 17.66 -15.48
N ALA A 13 41.83 16.64 -14.80
CA ALA A 13 41.17 15.34 -14.72
C ALA A 13 39.87 15.45 -13.92
N THR A 14 38.79 15.88 -14.58
CA THR A 14 37.44 15.93 -14.01
C THR A 14 37.01 14.50 -13.69
N ALA A 15 37.19 14.09 -12.44
CA ALA A 15 36.71 12.82 -11.92
C ALA A 15 35.18 12.86 -11.86
N VAL A 16 34.54 12.51 -12.98
CA VAL A 16 33.08 12.30 -13.06
C VAL A 16 32.74 11.13 -12.15
N ARG A 17 32.42 11.44 -10.90
CA ARG A 17 31.97 10.47 -9.90
C ARG A 17 30.65 9.91 -10.38
N ALA A 18 30.70 8.78 -11.08
CA ALA A 18 29.52 8.08 -11.56
C ALA A 18 28.61 7.79 -10.38
N PHE A 19 27.49 8.53 -10.28
CA PHE A 19 26.45 8.23 -9.31
C PHE A 19 25.95 6.84 -9.63
N HIS A 20 26.08 5.92 -8.68
CA HIS A 20 25.48 4.59 -8.81
C HIS A 20 23.96 4.76 -8.72
N ALA A 21 23.34 5.01 -9.87
CA ALA A 21 21.91 4.88 -10.04
C ALA A 21 21.57 3.40 -9.85
N THR A 22 21.19 3.03 -8.62
CA THR A 22 20.42 1.82 -8.39
C THR A 22 19.21 1.86 -9.30
N LYS A 23 18.97 0.78 -10.06
CA LYS A 23 17.73 0.66 -10.84
C LYS A 23 16.56 0.92 -9.89
N PRO A 24 15.61 1.81 -10.23
CA PRO A 24 14.53 2.16 -9.30
C PRO A 24 13.75 0.89 -8.96
N LEU A 25 13.80 0.48 -7.69
CA LEU A 25 13.17 -0.74 -7.17
C LEU A 25 11.67 -0.52 -6.97
N PHE A 26 11.00 -0.03 -8.02
CA PHE A 26 9.66 0.55 -8.00
C PHE A 26 8.65 -0.24 -8.84
N LEU A 27 9.06 -1.39 -9.37
CA LEU A 27 8.21 -2.38 -10.02
C LEU A 27 8.43 -3.72 -9.31
N SER A 28 7.49 -4.12 -8.45
CA SER A 28 7.35 -5.54 -8.08
C SER A 28 7.03 -6.30 -9.36
N ALA A 29 7.79 -7.37 -9.64
CA ALA A 29 7.56 -8.19 -10.83
C ALA A 29 6.17 -8.86 -10.85
N ASN A 30 5.51 -8.91 -9.68
CA ASN A 30 4.22 -9.57 -9.45
C ASN A 30 3.04 -8.59 -9.36
N ALA A 31 3.23 -7.30 -9.67
CA ALA A 31 2.16 -6.31 -9.59
C ALA A 31 0.91 -6.72 -10.39
N ILE A 32 -0.24 -6.78 -9.71
CA ILE A 32 -1.55 -7.07 -10.31
C ILE A 32 -1.86 -6.04 -11.41
N LYS A 33 -2.46 -6.54 -12.50
CA LYS A 33 -2.86 -5.75 -13.67
C LYS A 33 -4.38 -5.81 -13.84
N GLU A 34 -4.92 -4.87 -14.60
CA GLU A 34 -6.32 -4.90 -15.02
C GLU A 34 -6.65 -6.23 -15.72
N GLY A 35 -7.80 -6.81 -15.37
CA GLY A 35 -8.23 -8.13 -15.85
C GLY A 35 -7.55 -9.35 -15.19
N ALA A 36 -6.54 -9.16 -14.31
CA ALA A 36 -5.95 -10.27 -13.56
C ALA A 36 -6.86 -10.71 -12.39
N THR A 37 -6.88 -12.02 -12.12
CA THR A 37 -7.59 -12.60 -10.97
C THR A 37 -6.94 -12.17 -9.65
N LEU A 38 -7.75 -11.87 -8.63
CA LEU A 38 -7.28 -11.52 -7.30
C LEU A 38 -6.50 -12.69 -6.65
N PRO A 39 -5.34 -12.47 -6.03
CA PRO A 39 -4.59 -13.54 -5.37
C PRO A 39 -5.39 -14.19 -4.23
N ASN A 40 -5.43 -15.53 -4.19
CA ASN A 40 -6.04 -16.25 -3.08
C ASN A 40 -5.13 -16.16 -1.84
N HIS A 41 -5.61 -15.50 -0.79
CA HIS A 41 -4.89 -15.39 0.48
C HIS A 41 -5.83 -15.28 1.67
N THR A 42 -5.39 -15.82 2.81
CA THR A 42 -6.09 -15.69 4.10
C THR A 42 -5.63 -14.44 4.82
N LEU A 43 -6.54 -13.48 4.97
CA LEU A 43 -6.39 -12.34 5.85
C LEU A 43 -7.13 -12.60 7.17
N TYR A 44 -7.11 -11.62 8.08
CA TYR A 44 -7.73 -11.72 9.39
C TYR A 44 -8.61 -10.51 9.67
N GLU A 45 -9.76 -10.71 10.31
CA GLU A 45 -10.71 -9.63 10.61
C GLU A 45 -11.06 -9.64 12.09
N ASN A 46 -10.98 -8.49 12.76
CA ASN A 46 -11.24 -8.31 14.20
C ASN A 46 -10.26 -9.02 15.17
N GLU A 47 -9.95 -10.30 14.96
CA GLU A 47 -9.16 -11.14 15.86
C GLU A 47 -8.37 -12.22 15.10
N PRO A 48 -7.18 -12.66 15.55
CA PRO A 48 -6.35 -13.66 14.84
C PRO A 48 -6.99 -15.04 14.58
N LYS A 49 -8.07 -15.38 15.29
CA LYS A 49 -8.84 -16.62 15.07
C LYS A 49 -9.79 -16.53 13.87
N ASN A 50 -10.24 -15.31 13.52
CA ASN A 50 -11.22 -15.07 12.48
C ASN A 50 -10.52 -14.86 11.13
N LYS A 51 -10.24 -15.98 10.46
CA LYS A 51 -9.59 -16.07 9.16
C LYS A 51 -10.61 -15.81 8.04
N VAL A 52 -10.26 -14.91 7.13
CA VAL A 52 -11.09 -14.49 6.00
C VAL A 52 -10.29 -14.68 4.71
N ASN A 53 -10.73 -15.57 3.82
CA ASN A 53 -10.12 -15.66 2.49
C ASN A 53 -10.63 -14.51 1.62
N ILE A 54 -9.69 -13.75 1.03
CA ILE A 54 -10.01 -12.55 0.26
C ILE A 54 -10.84 -12.86 -1.00
N THR A 55 -10.66 -14.03 -1.65
CA THR A 55 -11.47 -14.41 -2.81
C THR A 55 -12.94 -14.59 -2.44
N ASP A 56 -13.21 -15.10 -1.24
CA ASP A 56 -14.55 -15.45 -0.78
C ASP A 56 -15.33 -14.19 -0.34
N VAL A 57 -14.61 -13.10 -0.01
CA VAL A 57 -15.20 -11.77 0.21
C VAL A 57 -15.82 -11.22 -1.07
N PHE A 58 -15.13 -11.37 -2.20
CA PHE A 58 -15.54 -10.86 -3.51
C PHE A 58 -16.26 -11.91 -4.39
N ALA A 59 -16.39 -13.16 -3.94
CA ALA A 59 -17.04 -14.23 -4.69
C ALA A 59 -18.49 -13.84 -5.07
N GLY A 60 -18.76 -13.78 -6.37
CA GLY A 60 -20.08 -13.42 -6.93
C GLY A 60 -20.50 -11.96 -6.71
N LYS A 61 -19.59 -11.08 -6.27
CA LYS A 61 -19.89 -9.70 -5.87
C LYS A 61 -19.03 -8.69 -6.61
N LYS A 62 -19.58 -7.52 -6.91
CA LYS A 62 -18.80 -6.37 -7.35
C LYS A 62 -18.33 -5.63 -6.10
N GLY A 63 -17.03 -5.44 -5.93
CA GLY A 63 -16.50 -4.83 -4.71
C GLY A 63 -15.31 -3.91 -4.93
N ILE A 64 -15.01 -3.14 -3.90
CA ILE A 64 -13.88 -2.20 -3.86
C ILE A 64 -12.85 -2.75 -2.87
N LEU A 65 -11.60 -2.88 -3.34
CA LEU A 65 -10.45 -3.22 -2.50
C LEU A 65 -9.48 -2.04 -2.49
N PHE A 66 -9.06 -1.59 -1.31
CA PHE A 66 -7.99 -0.60 -1.17
C PHE A 66 -7.00 -0.99 -0.07
N GLY A 67 -5.73 -0.70 -0.30
CA GLY A 67 -4.67 -0.87 0.69
C GLY A 67 -4.34 0.43 1.42
N VAL A 68 -3.86 0.32 2.66
CA VAL A 68 -3.20 1.40 3.39
C VAL A 68 -1.89 0.91 4.02
N PRO A 69 -0.83 1.74 4.10
CA PRO A 69 0.43 1.33 4.72
C PRO A 69 0.35 1.02 6.23
N GLY A 70 -0.64 1.57 6.94
CA GLY A 70 -0.82 1.34 8.37
C GLY A 70 -2.03 2.06 8.96
N ALA A 71 -2.73 1.35 9.85
CA ALA A 71 -3.74 1.91 10.74
C ALA A 71 -3.16 3.06 11.61
N PHE A 72 -4.02 3.97 12.06
CA PHE A 72 -3.68 5.16 12.86
C PHE A 72 -2.69 6.17 12.22
N THR A 73 -2.10 5.86 11.06
CA THR A 73 -1.20 6.79 10.36
C THR A 73 -1.94 8.03 9.80
N PRO A 74 -1.26 9.19 9.63
CA PRO A 74 -1.95 10.47 9.41
C PRO A 74 -2.79 10.55 8.14
N GLY A 75 -2.30 10.07 6.99
CA GLY A 75 -3.06 10.10 5.74
C GLY A 75 -4.23 9.11 5.77
N CYS A 76 -3.96 7.88 6.18
CA CYS A 76 -4.94 6.79 6.18
C CYS A 76 -6.13 7.08 7.10
N SER A 77 -5.87 7.69 8.26
CA SER A 77 -6.87 8.00 9.29
C SER A 77 -7.57 9.35 9.09
N LYS A 78 -7.02 10.28 8.30
CA LYS A 78 -7.67 11.57 7.99
C LYS A 78 -8.51 11.52 6.72
N THR A 79 -8.06 10.82 5.68
CA THR A 79 -8.70 10.87 4.35
C THR A 79 -9.09 9.51 3.78
N HIS A 80 -8.22 8.49 3.76
CA HIS A 80 -8.50 7.24 3.03
C HIS A 80 -9.70 6.48 3.61
N LEU A 81 -9.57 5.91 4.81
CA LEU A 81 -10.68 5.13 5.41
C LEU A 81 -11.93 5.99 5.64
N PRO A 82 -11.86 7.23 6.19
CA PRO A 82 -13.04 8.08 6.35
C PRO A 82 -13.74 8.46 5.04
N GLY A 83 -13.02 8.50 3.90
CA GLY A 83 -13.60 8.74 2.59
C GLY A 83 -14.52 7.58 2.16
N TYR A 84 -13.99 6.35 2.18
CA TYR A 84 -14.77 5.16 1.84
C TYR A 84 -15.95 4.92 2.78
N VAL A 85 -15.81 5.18 4.08
CA VAL A 85 -16.93 5.08 5.05
C VAL A 85 -18.04 6.08 4.73
N LYS A 86 -17.72 7.31 4.32
CA LYS A 86 -18.73 8.33 3.94
C LYS A 86 -19.46 7.96 2.64
N SER A 87 -18.73 7.50 1.61
CA SER A 87 -19.33 7.12 0.32
C SER A 87 -19.84 5.67 0.25
N ALA A 88 -19.78 4.88 1.33
CA ALA A 88 -20.20 3.47 1.31
C ALA A 88 -21.65 3.28 0.79
N LYS A 89 -22.58 4.14 1.21
CA LYS A 89 -23.99 4.14 0.75
C LYS A 89 -24.17 4.61 -0.70
N GLU A 90 -23.19 5.32 -1.26
CA GLU A 90 -23.16 5.74 -2.66
C GLU A 90 -22.64 4.59 -3.53
N PHE A 91 -21.54 3.97 -3.14
CA PHE A 91 -21.01 2.77 -3.79
C PHE A 91 -22.03 1.62 -3.81
N GLN A 92 -22.78 1.40 -2.73
CA GLN A 92 -23.88 0.41 -2.70
C GLN A 92 -24.97 0.72 -3.74
N LYS A 93 -25.34 2.00 -3.94
CA LYS A 93 -26.29 2.40 -5.01
C LYS A 93 -25.73 2.21 -6.41
N LEU A 94 -24.41 2.26 -6.58
CA LEU A 94 -23.68 1.96 -7.82
C LEU A 94 -23.39 0.45 -7.99
N GLY A 95 -24.05 -0.39 -7.20
CA GLY A 95 -23.97 -1.84 -7.26
C GLY A 95 -22.65 -2.43 -6.77
N TYR A 96 -21.94 -1.75 -5.86
CA TYR A 96 -20.80 -2.35 -5.15
C TYR A 96 -21.27 -2.96 -3.81
N ASP A 97 -21.28 -4.29 -3.73
CA ASP A 97 -21.80 -5.06 -2.61
C ASP A 97 -20.88 -5.03 -1.37
N THR A 98 -19.59 -4.76 -1.57
CA THR A 98 -18.60 -4.81 -0.49
C THR A 98 -17.43 -3.84 -0.71
N ILE A 99 -16.91 -3.31 0.39
CA ILE A 99 -15.73 -2.43 0.43
C ILE A 99 -14.78 -2.99 1.47
N VAL A 100 -13.51 -3.16 1.08
CA VAL A 100 -12.47 -3.80 1.88
C VAL A 100 -11.24 -2.91 1.94
N CYS A 101 -10.81 -2.60 3.16
CA CYS A 101 -9.54 -1.99 3.49
C CYS A 101 -8.57 -3.09 3.93
N VAL A 102 -7.35 -3.14 3.37
CA VAL A 102 -6.26 -4.03 3.84
C VAL A 102 -5.12 -3.21 4.40
N THR A 103 -4.57 -3.63 5.54
CA THR A 103 -3.43 -2.97 6.19
C THR A 103 -2.44 -3.96 6.78
N VAL A 104 -1.16 -3.58 6.81
CA VAL A 104 -0.06 -4.39 7.38
C VAL A 104 0.03 -4.12 8.88
N ASN A 105 -0.99 -4.58 9.60
CA ASN A 105 -1.08 -4.55 11.07
C ASN A 105 -1.65 -5.88 11.57
N ASP A 106 -1.65 -6.09 12.89
CA ASP A 106 -2.39 -7.18 13.51
C ASP A 106 -3.92 -6.94 13.51
N PRO A 107 -4.74 -7.97 13.76
CA PRO A 107 -6.19 -7.86 13.68
C PRO A 107 -6.83 -6.99 14.77
N PHE A 108 -6.20 -6.88 15.95
CA PHE A 108 -6.74 -6.10 17.07
C PHE A 108 -6.55 -4.60 16.82
N VAL A 109 -5.38 -4.19 16.31
CA VAL A 109 -5.14 -2.83 15.81
C VAL A 109 -6.10 -2.49 14.66
N CYS A 110 -6.36 -3.42 13.75
CA CYS A 110 -7.37 -3.24 12.70
C CYS A 110 -8.78 -3.03 13.27
N GLN A 111 -9.17 -3.82 14.28
CA GLN A 111 -10.48 -3.69 14.94
C GLN A 111 -10.64 -2.33 15.63
N ALA A 112 -9.63 -1.91 16.42
CA ALA A 112 -9.65 -0.63 17.13
C ALA A 112 -9.72 0.56 16.15
N TRP A 113 -9.00 0.48 15.03
CA TRP A 113 -9.00 1.51 14.00
C TRP A 113 -10.33 1.57 13.23
N ALA A 114 -10.92 0.40 12.90
CA ALA A 114 -12.23 0.32 12.27
C ALA A 114 -13.32 0.96 13.16
N LYS A 115 -13.29 0.67 14.47
CA LYS A 115 -14.19 1.27 15.46
C LYS A 115 -14.01 2.78 15.57
N GLN A 116 -12.78 3.27 15.69
CA GLN A 116 -12.47 4.71 15.75
C GLN A 116 -13.05 5.48 14.55
N HIS A 117 -13.07 4.88 13.36
CA HIS A 117 -13.56 5.52 12.13
C HIS A 117 -15.00 5.15 11.76
N ASN A 118 -15.74 4.45 12.63
CA ASN A 118 -17.11 3.97 12.38
C ASN A 118 -17.23 3.16 11.07
N ALA A 119 -16.20 2.36 10.76
CA ALA A 119 -16.14 1.56 9.54
C ALA A 119 -17.00 0.29 9.63
N GLU A 120 -17.32 -0.20 10.82
CA GLU A 120 -18.10 -1.41 11.05
C GLU A 120 -19.44 -1.35 10.29
N GLY A 121 -19.70 -2.37 9.45
CA GLY A 121 -20.89 -2.43 8.60
C GLY A 121 -20.87 -1.52 7.35
N GLN A 122 -19.82 -0.72 7.11
CA GLN A 122 -19.65 0.11 5.90
C GLN A 122 -18.40 -0.28 5.09
N VAL A 123 -17.29 -0.57 5.78
CA VAL A 123 -16.00 -1.00 5.19
C VAL A 123 -15.40 -2.09 6.08
N ARG A 124 -15.10 -3.26 5.51
CA ARG A 124 -14.37 -4.34 6.23
C ARG A 124 -12.89 -3.97 6.32
N VAL A 125 -12.28 -4.09 7.50
CA VAL A 125 -10.86 -3.80 7.69
C VAL A 125 -10.13 -5.10 8.01
N LEU A 126 -9.28 -5.53 7.08
CA LEU A 126 -8.57 -6.80 7.12
C LEU A 126 -7.08 -6.60 7.37
N ALA A 127 -6.53 -7.43 8.24
CA ALA A 127 -5.11 -7.50 8.57
C ALA A 127 -4.37 -8.44 7.61
N ASP A 128 -3.23 -7.97 7.08
CA ASP A 128 -2.17 -8.75 6.42
C ASP A 128 -0.86 -8.64 7.24
N PRO A 129 -0.74 -9.30 8.41
CA PRO A 129 0.35 -9.03 9.36
C PRO A 129 1.75 -9.30 8.81
N ASP A 130 1.87 -10.24 7.88
CA ASP A 130 3.13 -10.64 7.25
C ASP A 130 3.43 -9.86 5.95
N ALA A 131 2.50 -9.00 5.50
CA ALA A 131 2.44 -8.46 4.15
C ALA A 131 2.61 -9.57 3.07
N LYS A 132 1.83 -10.66 3.17
CA LYS A 132 1.88 -11.81 2.24
C LYS A 132 0.90 -11.69 1.07
N PHE A 133 -0.19 -10.95 1.26
CA PHE A 133 -1.12 -10.59 0.18
C PHE A 133 -0.68 -9.30 -0.54
N THR A 134 0.07 -8.44 0.15
CA THR A 134 0.44 -7.08 -0.28
C THR A 134 1.71 -7.00 -1.16
N LYS A 135 2.38 -8.11 -1.51
CA LYS A 135 3.71 -8.14 -2.20
C LYS A 135 3.69 -8.75 -3.60
#